data_AF-A0A349Q938-F1
#
_entry.id   AF-A0A349Q938-F1
#
_cell.length_a   1.000
_cell.length_b   1.000
_cell.length_c   1.000
_cell.angle_alpha   90.00
_cell.angle_beta   90.00
_cell.angle_gamma   90.00
#
_symmetry.space_group_name_H-M   'P 1'
#
loop_
_entity.id
_entity.type
_entity.pdbx_description
1 polymer ?
#
loop_
_entity_poly.entity_id
_entity_poly.type
_entity_poly.pdbx_seq_one_letter_code
_entity_poly.pdbx_strand_id
1 'polypeptide(L)'
;NLTEADIDAAVKDAEKYAEEDKKRRAVVDAKNNAEQLIFAVDKFVSENGEKLEEADKTQVTEATKTATEELAKAESEDDVKAVVEKLTKVTDPIFTKFYQQNPEAAAEAAKQAGINPEDFQGGANPDGGVDGTVE
;
A
#
# COMPACT_ATOMS: atom_id res chain seq x y z
N ASN A 1 -45.26 7.99 24.20
CA ASN A 1 -44.91 6.55 24.21
C ASN A 1 -44.71 6.15 22.77
N LEU A 2 -43.50 5.68 22.45
CA LEU A 2 -43.22 5.05 21.16
C LEU A 2 -43.90 3.67 21.17
N THR A 3 -44.49 3.27 20.04
CA THR A 3 -44.99 1.91 19.88
C THR A 3 -43.81 0.95 19.64
N GLU A 4 -44.01 -0.35 19.85
CA GLU A 4 -42.98 -1.35 19.50
C GLU A 4 -42.54 -1.24 18.03
N ALA A 5 -43.47 -0.90 17.13
CA ALA A 5 -43.16 -0.65 15.72
C ALA A 5 -42.28 0.61 15.50
N ASP A 6 -42.49 1.67 16.29
CA ASP A 6 -41.62 2.87 16.24
C ASP A 6 -40.23 2.57 16.81
N ILE A 7 -40.14 1.70 17.82
CA ILE A 7 -38.87 1.25 18.40
C ILE A 7 -38.10 0.41 17.38
N ASP A 8 -38.75 -0.58 16.75
CA ASP A 8 -38.11 -1.43 15.73
C ASP A 8 -37.65 -0.61 14.51
N ALA A 9 -38.45 0.37 14.08
CA ALA A 9 -38.06 1.29 13.01
C ALA A 9 -36.83 2.12 13.40
N ALA A 10 -36.80 2.66 14.62
CA ALA A 10 -35.67 3.43 15.12
C ALA A 10 -34.38 2.60 15.26
N VAL A 11 -34.49 1.34 15.69
CA VAL A 11 -33.35 0.40 15.77
C VAL A 11 -32.79 0.13 14.37
N LYS A 12 -33.66 -0.19 13.40
CA LYS A 12 -33.23 -0.48 12.03
C LYS A 12 -32.57 0.72 11.35
N ASP A 13 -33.10 1.92 11.59
CA ASP A 13 -32.49 3.15 11.08
C ASP A 13 -31.10 3.37 11.71
N ALA A 14 -30.97 3.20 13.03
CA ALA A 14 -29.69 3.30 13.71
C ALA A 14 -28.64 2.29 13.20
N GLU A 15 -29.04 1.04 12.96
CA GLU A 15 -28.17 0.01 12.37
C GLU A 15 -27.71 0.38 10.95
N LYS A 16 -28.63 0.91 10.12
CA LYS A 16 -28.29 1.37 8.77
C LYS A 16 -27.26 2.50 8.80
N TYR A 17 -27.44 3.50 9.66
CA TYR A 17 -26.48 4.60 9.79
C TYR A 17 -25.12 4.10 10.30
N ALA A 18 -25.10 3.18 11.26
CA ALA A 18 -23.86 2.59 11.75
C ALA A 18 -23.09 1.85 10.63
N GLU A 19 -23.79 1.11 9.77
CA GLU A 19 -23.18 0.43 8.61
C GLU A 19 -22.70 1.42 7.53
N GLU A 20 -23.44 2.49 7.26
CA GLU A 20 -23.01 3.55 6.33
C GLU A 20 -21.75 4.28 6.84
N ASP A 21 -21.69 4.60 8.13
CA ASP A 21 -20.52 5.23 8.76
C ASP A 21 -19.30 4.30 8.73
N LYS A 22 -19.50 3.01 9.00
CA LYS A 22 -18.43 2.00 8.92
C LYS A 22 -17.85 1.90 7.52
N LYS A 23 -18.71 1.88 6.49
CA LYS A 23 -18.26 1.87 5.08
C LYS A 23 -17.49 3.13 4.73
N ARG A 24 -17.98 4.30 5.11
CA ARG A 24 -17.28 5.58 4.86
C ARG A 24 -15.89 5.59 5.50
N ARG A 25 -15.79 5.11 6.74
CA ARG A 25 -14.51 4.98 7.44
C ARG A 25 -13.55 4.03 6.71
N ALA A 26 -14.05 2.87 6.29
CA ALA A 26 -13.23 1.89 5.56
C ALA A 26 -12.66 2.48 4.26
N VAL A 27 -13.46 3.22 3.51
CA VAL A 27 -12.99 3.91 2.30
C VAL A 27 -11.91 4.94 2.62
N VAL A 28 -12.09 5.76 3.67
CA VAL A 28 -11.08 6.75 4.09
C VAL A 28 -9.78 6.08 4.52
N ASP A 29 -9.86 5.02 5.33
CA ASP A 29 -8.68 4.27 5.78
C ASP A 29 -7.96 3.63 4.57
N ALA A 30 -8.70 3.07 3.62
CA ALA A 30 -8.14 2.55 2.37
C ALA A 30 -7.43 3.64 1.56
N LYS A 31 -8.05 4.83 1.41
CA LYS A 31 -7.44 5.97 0.70
C LYS A 31 -6.15 6.43 1.36
N ASN A 32 -6.12 6.55 2.69
CA ASN A 32 -4.92 6.93 3.43
C ASN A 32 -3.77 5.93 3.20
N ASN A 33 -4.06 4.63 3.17
CA ASN A 33 -3.05 3.61 2.86
C ASN A 33 -2.53 3.74 1.42
N ALA A 34 -3.43 4.00 0.46
CA ALA A 34 -3.03 4.21 -0.93
C ALA A 34 -2.20 5.49 -1.12
N GLU A 35 -2.52 6.59 -0.41
CA GLU A 35 -1.71 7.82 -0.41
C GLU A 35 -0.31 7.58 0.16
N GLN A 36 -0.19 6.80 1.24
CA GLN A 36 1.10 6.42 1.80
C GLN A 36 1.93 5.61 0.78
N LEU A 37 1.30 4.70 0.04
CA LEU A 37 1.98 3.95 -1.02
C LEU A 37 2.47 4.88 -2.13
N ILE A 38 1.61 5.78 -2.65
CA ILE A 38 1.99 6.74 -3.68
C ILE A 38 3.18 7.59 -3.21
N PHE A 39 3.14 8.10 -1.98
CA PHE A 39 4.23 8.86 -1.39
C PHE A 39 5.53 8.04 -1.31
N ALA A 40 5.46 6.78 -0.89
CA ALA A 40 6.63 5.91 -0.83
C ALA A 40 7.27 5.70 -2.22
N VAL A 41 6.45 5.54 -3.26
CA VAL A 41 6.90 5.42 -4.65
C VAL A 41 7.55 6.73 -5.14
N ASP A 42 6.91 7.88 -4.91
CA ASP A 42 7.47 9.18 -5.28
C ASP A 42 8.80 9.45 -4.55
N LYS A 43 8.88 9.10 -3.26
CA LYS A 43 10.11 9.19 -2.48
C LYS A 43 11.21 8.32 -3.08
N PHE A 44 10.89 7.07 -3.47
CA PHE A 44 11.84 6.20 -4.15
C PHE A 44 12.38 6.83 -5.43
N VAL A 45 11.52 7.42 -6.27
CA VAL A 45 11.95 8.11 -7.49
C VAL A 45 12.76 9.37 -7.19
N SER A 46 12.42 10.12 -6.15
CA SER A 46 13.20 11.28 -5.73
C SER A 46 14.61 10.92 -5.25
N GLU A 47 14.76 9.80 -4.54
CA GLU A 47 16.05 9.36 -3.96
C GLU A 47 16.90 8.57 -4.96
N ASN A 48 16.27 7.84 -5.89
CA ASN A 48 16.95 6.90 -6.78
C ASN A 48 16.77 7.23 -8.27
N GLY A 49 16.09 8.32 -8.61
CA GLY A 49 15.71 8.66 -9.98
C GLY A 49 16.87 8.98 -10.93
N GLU A 50 18.10 9.14 -10.44
CA GLU A 50 19.31 9.23 -11.28
C GLU A 50 19.87 7.85 -11.64
N LYS A 51 19.56 6.83 -10.83
CA LYS A 51 19.97 5.43 -11.02
C LYS A 51 18.91 4.62 -11.78
N LEU A 52 17.74 5.19 -12.02
CA LEU A 52 16.69 4.60 -12.85
C LEU A 52 16.94 4.91 -14.33
N GLU A 53 16.57 3.97 -15.20
CA GLU A 53 16.46 4.26 -16.62
C GLU A 53 15.38 5.34 -16.87
N GLU A 54 15.61 6.22 -17.83
CA GLU A 54 14.71 7.36 -18.11
C GLU A 54 13.27 6.90 -18.42
N ALA A 55 13.13 5.79 -19.14
CA ALA A 55 11.85 5.17 -19.45
C ALA A 55 11.13 4.66 -18.20
N ASP A 56 11.85 4.08 -17.24
CA ASP A 56 11.29 3.57 -16.00
C ASP A 56 10.91 4.74 -15.07
N LYS A 57 11.77 5.76 -14.97
CA LYS A 57 11.48 6.99 -14.21
C LYS A 57 10.21 7.68 -14.71
N THR A 58 10.06 7.79 -16.03
CA THR A 58 8.87 8.38 -16.66
C THR A 58 7.63 7.56 -16.34
N GLN A 59 7.69 6.24 -16.54
CA GLN A 59 6.57 5.34 -16.25
C GLN A 59 6.10 5.41 -14.79
N VAL A 60 7.03 5.40 -13.82
CA VAL A 60 6.65 5.50 -12.40
C VAL A 60 6.03 6.86 -12.09
N THR A 61 6.60 7.96 -12.59
CA THR A 61 6.09 9.32 -12.36
C THR A 61 4.69 9.51 -12.94
N GLU A 62 4.44 8.96 -14.14
CA GLU A 62 3.10 9.00 -14.75
C GLU A 62 2.10 8.11 -14.00
N ALA A 63 2.55 6.95 -13.51
CA ALA A 63 1.73 6.04 -12.72
C ALA A 63 1.33 6.65 -11.37
N THR A 64 2.25 7.30 -10.63
CA THR A 64 1.92 7.96 -9.35
C THR A 64 0.99 9.14 -9.53
N LYS A 65 1.19 9.93 -10.60
CA LYS A 65 0.27 11.01 -10.97
C LYS A 65 -1.13 10.46 -11.28
N THR A 66 -1.23 9.44 -12.12
CA THR A 66 -2.51 8.82 -12.49
C THR A 66 -3.19 8.21 -11.26
N ALA A 67 -2.44 7.51 -10.41
CA ALA A 67 -2.96 6.94 -9.17
C ALA A 67 -3.52 8.02 -8.25
N THR A 68 -2.84 9.16 -8.10
CA THR A 68 -3.32 10.30 -7.32
C THR A 68 -4.65 10.85 -7.86
N GLU A 69 -4.74 11.04 -9.18
CA GLU A 69 -5.95 11.54 -9.82
C GLU A 69 -7.14 10.57 -9.75
N GLU A 70 -6.89 9.26 -9.87
CA GLU A 70 -7.92 8.24 -9.72
C GLU A 70 -8.35 8.07 -8.25
N LEU A 71 -7.40 8.13 -7.30
CA LEU A 71 -7.68 8.03 -5.87
C LEU A 71 -8.54 9.19 -5.36
N ALA A 72 -8.33 10.40 -5.90
CA ALA A 72 -9.17 11.55 -5.60
C ALA A 72 -10.65 11.31 -5.96
N LYS A 73 -10.93 10.48 -6.98
CA LYS A 73 -12.26 10.15 -7.49
C LYS A 73 -12.83 8.85 -6.91
N ALA A 74 -12.05 8.10 -6.12
CA ALA A 74 -12.48 6.83 -5.53
C ALA A 74 -13.56 7.06 -4.45
N GLU A 75 -14.67 6.32 -4.57
CA GLU A 75 -15.85 6.41 -3.68
C GLU A 75 -16.07 5.10 -2.89
N SER A 76 -15.39 4.02 -3.27
CA SER A 76 -15.48 2.70 -2.63
C SER A 76 -14.11 2.07 -2.38
N GLU A 77 -14.05 1.05 -1.51
CA GLU A 77 -12.82 0.29 -1.26
C GLU A 77 -12.34 -0.45 -2.52
N ASP A 78 -13.27 -0.89 -3.37
CA ASP A 78 -12.93 -1.54 -4.64
C ASP A 78 -12.27 -0.56 -5.63
N ASP A 79 -12.71 0.70 -5.66
CA ASP A 79 -12.05 1.74 -6.46
C ASP A 79 -10.62 1.97 -5.98
N VAL A 80 -10.44 2.12 -4.66
CA VAL A 80 -9.11 2.31 -4.06
C VAL A 80 -8.20 1.13 -4.37
N LYS A 81 -8.72 -0.10 -4.24
CA LYS A 81 -7.98 -1.31 -4.55
C LYS A 81 -7.56 -1.36 -6.02
N ALA A 82 -8.45 -0.97 -6.94
CA ALA A 82 -8.12 -0.90 -8.36
C ALA A 82 -7.00 0.11 -8.66
N VAL A 83 -6.99 1.26 -7.98
CA VAL A 83 -5.89 2.25 -8.09
C VAL A 83 -4.57 1.65 -7.62
N VAL A 84 -4.56 1.03 -6.43
CA VAL A 84 -3.37 0.38 -5.87
C VAL A 84 -2.85 -0.71 -6.81
N GLU A 85 -3.73 -1.59 -7.30
CA GLU A 85 -3.34 -2.67 -8.22
C GLU A 85 -2.72 -2.13 -9.52
N LYS A 86 -3.26 -1.04 -10.09
CA LYS A 86 -2.68 -0.41 -11.29
C LYS A 86 -1.31 0.16 -11.01
N LEU A 87 -1.14 0.87 -9.89
CA LEU A 87 0.14 1.45 -9.48
C LEU A 87 1.18 0.35 -9.30
N THR A 88 0.86 -0.67 -8.50
CA THR A 88 1.71 -1.83 -8.19
C THR A 88 2.15 -2.57 -9.46
N LYS A 89 1.25 -2.79 -10.43
CA LYS A 89 1.59 -3.44 -11.70
C LYS A 89 2.67 -2.72 -12.51
N VAL A 90 2.78 -1.40 -12.36
CA VAL A 90 3.83 -0.60 -13.01
C VAL A 90 5.09 -0.55 -12.15
N THR A 91 4.95 -0.35 -10.84
CA THR A 91 6.09 -0.13 -9.95
C THR A 91 6.88 -1.41 -9.63
N ASP A 92 6.20 -2.54 -9.45
CA ASP A 92 6.84 -3.82 -9.07
C ASP A 92 7.94 -4.29 -10.02
N PRO A 93 7.72 -4.36 -11.36
CA PRO A 93 8.79 -4.77 -12.27
C PRO A 93 9.95 -3.76 -12.28
N ILE A 94 9.67 -2.47 -12.10
CA ILE A 94 10.68 -1.41 -12.07
C ILE A 94 11.53 -1.52 -10.79
N PHE A 95 10.91 -1.73 -9.63
CA PHE A 95 11.62 -1.94 -8.38
C PHE A 95 12.45 -3.23 -8.42
N THR A 96 11.88 -4.31 -8.96
CA THR A 96 12.60 -5.58 -9.14
C THR A 96 13.85 -5.39 -9.99
N LYS A 97 13.71 -4.73 -11.14
CA LYS A 97 14.82 -4.40 -12.04
C LYS A 97 15.85 -3.50 -11.36
N PHE A 98 15.39 -2.46 -10.66
CA PHE A 98 16.27 -1.54 -9.95
C PHE A 98 17.14 -2.26 -8.91
N TYR A 99 16.56 -3.11 -8.06
CA TYR A 99 17.31 -3.85 -7.06
C TYR A 99 18.24 -4.90 -7.66
N GLN A 100 17.87 -5.51 -8.80
CA GLN A 100 18.77 -6.40 -9.54
C GLN A 100 19.98 -5.66 -10.14
N GLN A 101 19.78 -4.41 -10.59
CA GLN A 101 20.84 -3.57 -11.13
C GLN A 101 21.66 -2.84 -10.04
N ASN A 102 21.09 -2.69 -8.84
CA ASN A 102 21.68 -1.97 -7.70
C ASN A 102 21.68 -2.86 -6.44
N PRO A 103 22.51 -3.92 -6.39
CA PRO A 103 22.55 -4.84 -5.26
C PRO A 103 22.93 -4.16 -3.93
N GLU A 104 23.68 -3.05 -3.99
CA GLU A 104 23.98 -2.21 -2.81
C GLU A 104 22.71 -1.56 -2.22
N ALA A 105 21.80 -1.10 -3.07
CA ALA A 105 20.52 -0.54 -2.63
C ALA A 105 19.60 -1.63 -2.05
N ALA A 106 19.68 -2.86 -2.57
CA ALA A 106 18.96 -4.00 -1.99
C ALA A 106 19.51 -4.35 -0.59
N ALA A 107 20.82 -4.31 -0.40
CA ALA A 107 21.45 -4.53 0.90
C ALA A 107 21.11 -3.42 1.90
N GLU A 108 21.03 -2.16 1.46
CA GLU A 108 20.63 -1.04 2.31
C GLU A 108 19.15 -1.11 2.69
N ALA A 109 18.26 -1.47 1.76
CA ALA A 109 16.85 -1.73 2.03
C ALA A 109 16.66 -2.89 3.02
N ALA A 110 17.40 -3.99 2.85
CA ALA A 110 17.40 -5.11 3.78
C ALA A 110 17.86 -4.67 5.18
N LYS A 111 18.95 -3.89 5.28
CA LYS A 111 19.44 -3.35 6.54
C LYS A 111 18.43 -2.42 7.22
N GLN A 112 17.73 -1.59 6.45
CA GLN A 112 16.69 -0.69 6.96
C GLN A 112 15.44 -1.45 7.42
N ALA A 113 15.15 -2.59 6.81
CA ALA A 113 14.11 -3.54 7.23
C ALA A 113 14.56 -4.48 8.38
N GLY A 114 15.80 -4.37 8.86
CA GLY A 114 16.36 -5.26 9.88
C GLY A 114 16.65 -6.69 9.40
N ILE A 115 16.75 -6.90 8.09
CA ILE A 115 17.06 -8.19 7.45
C ILE A 115 18.56 -8.24 7.14
N ASN A 116 19.26 -9.26 7.66
CA ASN A 116 20.69 -9.42 7.41
C ASN A 116 20.94 -9.94 5.99
N PRO A 117 21.79 -9.28 5.18
CA PRO A 117 22.11 -9.73 3.83
C PRO A 117 22.85 -11.09 3.77
N GLU A 118 23.34 -11.58 4.91
CA GLU A 118 23.92 -12.93 5.05
C GLU A 118 22.85 -14.06 5.01
N ASP A 119 21.57 -13.75 5.28
CA ASP A 119 20.48 -14.73 5.24
C ASP A 119 20.14 -15.21 3.81
N PHE A 120 20.59 -14.48 2.78
CA PHE A 120 20.37 -14.84 1.37
C PHE A 120 21.55 -15.60 0.72
N GLN A 121 22.69 -15.75 1.41
CA GLN A 121 23.86 -16.47 0.87
C GLN A 121 24.01 -17.91 1.37
N GLY A 122 23.17 -18.36 2.31
CA GLY A 122 23.13 -19.75 2.79
C GLY A 122 21.88 -20.46 2.30
N GLY A 123 22.03 -21.39 1.35
CA GLY A 123 20.92 -22.17 0.80
C GLY A 123 20.03 -22.84 1.86
N ALA A 124 18.72 -22.82 1.58
CA ALA A 124 17.67 -23.70 2.07
C ALA A 124 17.90 -24.38 3.44
N ASN A 125 17.34 -23.81 4.51
CA ASN A 125 16.89 -24.59 5.65
C ASN A 125 15.42 -24.23 5.99
N PRO A 126 14.49 -25.19 6.00
CA PRO A 126 13.09 -24.97 6.30
C PRO A 126 12.85 -25.20 7.78
N ASP A 127 13.08 -24.21 8.63
CA ASP A 127 12.48 -24.22 9.97
C ASP A 127 12.31 -22.78 10.46
N GLY A 128 11.07 -22.34 10.50
CA GLY A 128 10.68 -21.01 10.94
C GLY A 128 10.74 -20.90 12.46
N GLY A 129 11.48 -19.90 12.94
CA GLY A 129 11.46 -19.49 14.33
C GLY A 129 11.53 -17.96 14.40
N VAL A 130 10.36 -17.32 14.47
CA VAL A 130 10.25 -15.92 14.89
C VAL A 130 10.46 -15.86 16.39
N ASP A 131 11.71 -15.63 16.84
CA ASP A 131 11.98 -15.29 18.24
C ASP A 131 11.81 -13.79 18.42
N GLY A 132 10.65 -13.41 18.96
CA GLY A 132 10.35 -12.06 19.40
C GLY A 132 10.91 -11.84 20.79
N THR A 133 11.97 -11.05 20.89
CA THR A 133 12.34 -10.36 22.13
C THR A 133 12.46 -8.87 21.88
N VAL A 134 11.42 -8.16 22.31
CA VAL A 134 11.42 -6.72 22.55
C VAL A 134 12.09 -6.52 23.92
N GLU A 135 13.21 -5.80 23.97
CA GLU A 135 13.72 -5.19 25.21
C GLU A 135 13.01 -3.85 25.48
#